data_AF-A0A820FEG7-F1
#
_entry.id   AF-A0A820FEG7-F1
#
_cell.length_a   1.000
_cell.length_b   1.000
_cell.length_c   1.000
_cell.angle_alpha   90.00
_cell.angle_beta   90.00
_cell.angle_gamma   90.00
#
_symmetry.space_group_name_H-M   'P 1'
#
loop_
_entity.id
_entity.type
_entity.pdbx_description
1 polymer ?
#
loop_
_entity_poly.entity_id
_entity_poly.type
_entity_poly.pdbx_seq_one_letter_code
_entity_poly.pdbx_strand_id
1 'polypeptide(L)'
;RRHREQPRLLQRLQHPQLPPPQHQQQPLRQHQQQRRLHRRLQPQLHQVQPHRRLQLQLHQPQRPQLQAQPPQRHQQQRLQPQLQQQHRRHQLQLQRRQHPQPQLLQLQQHQHRRHREQPRLLQRLQHPQLPPPQHQQQPPRQHQQQLLKQPQRQLHLVEGGRRHIKNLKVGDKIWSINDHSYELIEDEIVLMMHNEPNEKVMFYTFQSVEGGQFCLTGSHNIPVFDTIRNKVTMKRADSVTMQDRLIMFGKTVEISNISLTISQGFYAPLTLTGYLMVNNVSTSIFSSNYKASSATLQLVFLPIRIYYHITRWIYGDKYNPFVEIQEGLHPISHFYKEQQAKIRFLLKLPKPFFSTIIIVFILYFIQKLT
;
A
#
# COMPACT_ATOMS: atom_id res chain seq x y z
N ARG A 1 -63.24 61.45 7.11
CA ARG A 1 -62.28 62.44 6.54
C ARG A 1 -61.19 62.64 7.60
N ARG A 2 -60.22 61.72 7.67
CA ARG A 2 -58.90 61.68 6.99
C ARG A 2 -57.87 62.63 7.61
N HIS A 3 -56.73 62.04 7.98
CA HIS A 3 -55.50 62.58 8.55
C HIS A 3 -55.48 62.89 10.07
N ARG A 4 -55.20 61.84 10.85
CA ARG A 4 -54.56 61.92 12.17
C ARG A 4 -53.11 61.48 12.02
N GLU A 5 -52.21 62.36 12.44
CA GLU A 5 -50.80 62.07 12.70
C GLU A 5 -50.67 61.04 13.83
N GLN A 6 -49.70 60.13 13.70
CA GLN A 6 -49.21 59.32 14.82
C GLN A 6 -47.68 59.20 14.78
N PRO A 7 -47.05 59.02 15.96
CA PRO A 7 -45.63 59.29 16.17
C PRO A 7 -44.75 58.06 15.99
N ARG A 8 -43.46 58.33 15.71
CA ARG A 8 -42.37 57.35 15.65
C ARG A 8 -42.21 56.63 16.99
N LEU A 9 -42.46 55.32 16.99
CA LEU A 9 -42.08 54.40 18.06
C LEU A 9 -40.59 54.06 17.94
N LEU A 10 -39.79 54.59 18.88
CA LEU A 10 -38.42 54.14 19.16
C LEU A 10 -38.50 52.80 19.92
N GLN A 11 -38.33 51.69 19.20
CA GLN A 11 -38.09 50.38 19.83
C GLN A 11 -36.61 50.26 20.22
N ARG A 12 -36.40 50.33 21.54
CA ARG A 12 -35.15 50.09 22.25
C ARG A 12 -34.91 48.57 22.28
N LEU A 13 -34.15 48.04 21.31
CA LEU A 13 -33.65 46.67 21.36
C LEU A 13 -32.51 46.59 22.38
N GLN A 14 -32.79 45.93 23.49
CA GLN A 14 -31.82 45.59 24.52
C GLN A 14 -30.90 44.48 23.99
N HIS A 15 -29.61 44.77 23.90
CA HIS A 15 -28.58 43.76 23.65
C HIS A 15 -28.41 42.86 24.89
N PRO A 16 -28.37 41.53 24.76
CA PRO A 16 -27.93 40.66 25.83
C PRO A 16 -26.45 40.92 26.15
N GLN A 17 -26.15 41.19 27.42
CA GLN A 17 -24.78 41.27 27.92
C GLN A 17 -24.10 39.89 27.77
N LEU A 18 -22.97 39.86 27.07
CA LEU A 18 -22.09 38.70 27.01
C LEU A 18 -21.44 38.48 28.39
N PRO A 19 -21.38 37.23 28.89
CA PRO A 19 -20.64 36.93 30.11
C PRO A 19 -19.13 37.11 29.89
N PRO A 20 -18.37 37.47 30.94
CA PRO A 20 -16.93 37.68 30.85
C PRO A 20 -16.17 36.38 30.55
N PRO A 21 -14.99 36.46 29.91
CA PRO A 21 -14.21 35.30 29.51
C PRO A 21 -13.70 34.55 30.74
N GLN A 22 -14.09 33.28 30.87
CA GLN A 22 -13.49 32.35 31.82
C GLN A 22 -12.10 31.95 31.33
N HIS A 23 -11.06 32.39 32.04
CA HIS A 23 -9.71 31.87 31.89
C HIS A 23 -9.68 30.38 32.25
N GLN A 24 -9.68 29.52 31.23
CA GLN A 24 -9.34 28.11 31.40
C GLN A 24 -7.82 27.98 31.59
N GLN A 25 -7.42 27.76 32.85
CA GLN A 25 -6.10 27.23 33.17
C GLN A 25 -6.03 25.79 32.64
N GLN A 26 -5.29 25.57 31.56
CA GLN A 26 -4.93 24.23 31.10
C GLN A 26 -3.76 23.68 31.95
N PRO A 27 -3.74 22.36 32.25
CA PRO A 27 -2.73 21.80 33.12
C PRO A 27 -1.38 21.64 32.40
N LEU A 28 -0.39 22.40 32.87
CA LEU A 28 0.99 22.46 32.42
C LEU A 28 1.82 21.18 32.73
N ARG A 29 1.23 19.98 32.66
CA ARG A 29 1.91 18.71 33.04
C ARG A 29 2.37 17.82 31.89
N GLN A 30 1.94 18.04 30.64
CA GLN A 30 2.40 17.20 29.52
C GLN A 30 3.63 17.74 28.77
N HIS A 31 3.97 19.02 28.94
CA HIS A 31 5.12 19.63 28.24
C HIS A 31 6.49 19.39 28.90
N GLN A 32 6.52 18.93 30.16
CA GLN A 32 7.78 18.57 30.85
C GLN A 32 8.25 17.13 30.59
N GLN A 33 7.35 16.19 30.24
CA GLN A 33 7.75 14.81 29.92
C GLN A 33 8.44 14.70 28.55
N GLN A 34 8.05 15.51 27.56
CA GLN A 34 8.68 15.49 26.23
C GLN A 34 10.10 16.08 26.23
N ARG A 35 10.41 17.05 27.11
CA ARG A 35 11.79 17.59 27.23
C ARG A 35 12.79 16.61 27.89
N ARG A 36 12.33 15.59 28.62
CA ARG A 36 13.22 14.57 29.21
C ARG A 36 13.70 13.52 28.22
N LEU A 37 12.98 13.29 27.10
CA LEU A 37 13.39 12.33 26.07
C LEU A 37 14.43 12.88 25.09
N HIS A 38 14.48 14.20 24.86
CA HIS A 38 15.50 14.82 23.99
C HIS A 38 16.86 15.06 24.64
N ARG A 39 17.01 14.85 25.96
CA ARG A 39 18.29 15.08 26.66
C ARG A 39 19.17 13.82 26.80
N ARG A 40 18.77 12.67 26.23
CA ARG A 40 19.48 11.38 26.36
C ARG A 40 20.19 10.89 25.09
N LEU A 41 20.23 11.69 24.03
CA LEU A 41 20.90 11.35 22.77
C LEU A 41 21.95 12.40 22.36
N GLN A 42 22.90 12.69 23.25
CA GLN A 42 24.18 13.30 22.86
C GLN A 42 25.32 12.36 23.27
N PRO A 43 26.10 11.83 22.32
CA PRO A 43 27.45 11.38 22.61
C PRO A 43 28.42 12.56 22.44
N GLN A 44 29.18 12.74 23.51
CA GLN A 44 30.40 13.51 23.70
C GLN A 44 31.24 13.75 22.44
N LEU A 45 31.36 15.03 22.08
CA LEU A 45 32.52 15.56 21.36
C LEU A 45 33.63 15.83 22.38
N HIS A 46 34.77 15.15 22.24
CA HIS A 46 36.15 15.65 22.35
C HIS A 46 37.09 14.50 22.76
N GLN A 47 37.96 14.08 21.84
CA GLN A 47 39.37 13.86 22.15
C GLN A 47 40.20 13.86 20.86
N VAL A 48 40.95 14.94 20.69
CA VAL A 48 42.03 15.10 19.72
C VAL A 48 43.20 14.26 20.21
N GLN A 49 43.73 13.36 19.36
CA GLN A 49 45.05 12.76 19.54
C GLN A 49 45.96 13.13 18.36
N PRO A 50 47.28 13.33 18.61
CA PRO A 50 48.17 13.93 17.65
C PRO A 50 48.84 12.92 16.70
N HIS A 51 49.16 13.42 15.51
CA HIS A 51 50.14 12.99 14.52
C HIS A 51 50.80 11.60 14.68
N ARG A 52 50.43 10.66 13.79
CA ARG A 52 51.25 9.51 13.44
C ARG A 52 52.00 9.76 12.13
N ARG A 53 53.32 9.82 12.27
CA ARG A 53 54.38 9.88 11.25
C ARG A 53 54.16 8.81 10.16
N LEU A 54 54.11 9.22 8.91
CA LEU A 54 54.21 8.33 7.74
C LEU A 54 55.67 7.84 7.64
N GLN A 55 55.92 6.57 7.94
CA GLN A 55 57.15 5.89 7.51
C GLN A 55 56.85 5.17 6.20
N LEU A 56 57.54 5.58 5.13
CA LEU A 56 57.62 4.81 3.88
C LEU A 56 58.43 3.54 4.14
N GLN A 57 57.77 2.38 4.14
CA GLN A 57 58.42 1.08 4.00
C GLN A 57 58.37 0.67 2.52
N LEU A 58 59.55 0.70 1.89
CA LEU A 58 59.83 0.07 0.61
C LEU A 58 59.53 -1.43 0.70
N HIS A 59 58.51 -1.89 -0.03
CA HIS A 59 58.24 -3.32 -0.23
C HIS A 59 59.23 -3.89 -1.26
N GLN A 60 59.99 -4.90 -0.84
CA GLN A 60 60.72 -5.79 -1.75
C GLN A 60 59.74 -6.76 -2.45
N PRO A 61 59.96 -7.12 -3.72
CA PRO A 61 59.14 -8.09 -4.42
C PRO A 61 59.45 -9.53 -3.94
N GLN A 62 58.45 -10.20 -3.36
CA GLN A 62 58.50 -11.63 -3.06
C GLN A 62 58.28 -12.45 -4.33
N ARG A 63 59.14 -13.45 -4.55
CA ARG A 63 59.03 -14.44 -5.63
C ARG A 63 57.76 -15.31 -5.45
N PRO A 64 57.05 -15.68 -6.53
CA PRO A 64 55.93 -16.60 -6.45
C PRO A 64 56.41 -18.03 -6.15
N GLN A 65 55.86 -18.62 -5.09
CA GLN A 65 55.92 -20.07 -4.85
C GLN A 65 54.80 -20.74 -5.67
N LEU A 66 55.20 -21.68 -6.53
CA LEU A 66 54.30 -22.58 -7.26
C LEU A 66 53.61 -23.54 -6.29
N GLN A 67 52.36 -23.26 -5.92
CA GLN A 67 51.47 -24.24 -5.30
C GLN A 67 50.84 -25.13 -6.39
N ALA A 68 51.09 -26.43 -6.28
CA ALA A 68 50.51 -27.45 -7.14
C ALA A 68 48.98 -27.51 -6.96
N GLN A 69 48.25 -27.40 -8.08
CA GLN A 69 46.79 -27.54 -8.11
C GLN A 69 46.39 -29.01 -7.89
N PRO A 70 45.37 -29.29 -7.05
CA PRO A 70 44.82 -30.63 -6.92
C PRO A 70 44.05 -31.05 -8.19
N PRO A 71 44.00 -32.35 -8.52
CA PRO A 71 43.45 -32.86 -9.78
C PRO A 71 41.94 -32.62 -9.91
N GLN A 72 41.54 -32.01 -11.03
CA GLN A 72 40.16 -31.61 -11.38
C GLN A 72 39.16 -32.77 -11.59
N ARG A 73 39.50 -34.03 -11.29
CA ARG A 73 38.64 -35.19 -11.60
C ARG A 73 37.36 -35.28 -10.76
N HIS A 74 37.26 -34.59 -9.62
CA HIS A 74 36.08 -34.69 -8.75
C HIS A 74 34.96 -33.67 -9.02
N GLN A 75 35.19 -32.62 -9.83
CA GLN A 75 34.13 -31.66 -10.16
C GLN A 75 33.22 -32.14 -11.31
N GLN A 76 33.73 -32.92 -12.27
CA GLN A 76 32.90 -33.42 -13.37
C GLN A 76 31.87 -34.47 -12.92
N GLN A 77 32.14 -35.24 -11.86
CA GLN A 77 31.18 -36.25 -11.36
C GLN A 77 29.97 -35.65 -10.63
N ARG A 78 30.03 -34.40 -10.16
CA ARG A 78 28.89 -33.74 -9.48
C ARG A 78 27.90 -33.06 -10.43
N LEU A 79 28.30 -32.76 -11.67
CA LEU A 79 27.46 -32.02 -12.62
C LEU A 79 26.54 -32.93 -13.47
N GLN A 80 26.89 -34.21 -13.66
CA GLN A 80 26.10 -35.13 -14.47
C GLN A 80 24.67 -35.39 -13.94
N PRO A 81 24.44 -35.60 -12.63
CA PRO A 81 23.08 -35.88 -12.14
C PRO A 81 22.13 -34.69 -12.32
N GLN A 82 22.64 -33.45 -12.20
CA GLN A 82 21.83 -32.24 -12.37
C GLN A 82 21.38 -32.03 -13.81
N LEU A 83 22.27 -32.27 -14.78
CA LEU A 83 21.94 -32.20 -16.20
C LEU A 83 20.90 -33.26 -16.59
N GLN A 84 21.03 -34.47 -16.07
CA GLN A 84 20.06 -35.54 -16.32
C GLN A 84 18.68 -35.24 -15.72
N GLN A 85 18.63 -34.62 -14.54
CA GLN A 85 17.39 -34.19 -13.91
C GLN A 85 16.71 -33.04 -14.67
N GLN A 86 17.48 -32.09 -15.20
CA GLN A 86 16.94 -31.02 -16.06
C GLN A 86 16.37 -31.58 -17.37
N HIS A 87 17.06 -32.52 -18.01
CA HIS A 87 16.59 -33.14 -19.24
C HIS A 87 15.27 -33.91 -19.04
N ARG A 88 15.14 -34.63 -17.92
CA ARG A 88 13.90 -35.35 -17.55
C ARG A 88 12.72 -34.40 -17.33
N ARG A 89 12.95 -33.24 -16.69
CA ARG A 89 11.91 -32.20 -16.50
C ARG A 89 11.44 -31.60 -17.81
N HIS A 90 12.37 -31.38 -18.74
CA HIS A 90 12.03 -30.82 -20.05
C HIS A 90 11.20 -31.80 -20.88
N GLN A 91 11.56 -33.09 -20.91
CA GLN A 91 10.76 -34.12 -21.60
C GLN A 91 9.35 -34.26 -21.03
N LEU A 92 9.18 -34.21 -19.70
CA LEU A 92 7.86 -34.24 -19.06
C LEU A 92 6.99 -33.02 -19.43
N GLN A 93 7.59 -31.83 -19.60
CA GLN A 93 6.87 -30.65 -20.08
C GLN A 93 6.43 -30.79 -21.54
N LEU A 94 7.27 -31.37 -22.40
CA LEU A 94 6.94 -31.60 -23.80
C LEU A 94 5.81 -32.63 -23.95
N GLN A 95 5.84 -33.73 -23.18
CA GLN A 95 4.74 -34.71 -23.16
C GLN A 95 3.41 -34.12 -22.71
N ARG A 96 3.42 -33.24 -21.68
CA ARG A 96 2.21 -32.53 -21.23
C ARG A 96 1.63 -31.57 -22.29
N ARG A 97 2.43 -31.10 -23.23
CA ARG A 97 1.96 -30.25 -24.34
C ARG A 97 1.33 -31.04 -25.48
N GLN A 98 1.73 -32.30 -25.69
CA GLN A 98 1.20 -33.13 -26.78
C GLN A 98 -0.11 -33.86 -26.43
N HIS A 99 -0.42 -34.03 -25.15
CA HIS A 99 -1.70 -34.59 -24.70
C HIS A 99 -2.44 -33.63 -23.75
N PRO A 100 -3.20 -32.65 -24.27
CA PRO A 100 -4.13 -31.88 -23.44
C PRO A 100 -5.15 -32.86 -22.82
N GLN A 101 -5.17 -32.95 -21.49
CA GLN A 101 -6.12 -33.79 -20.77
C GLN A 101 -7.58 -33.41 -21.13
N PRO A 102 -8.48 -34.38 -21.34
CA PRO A 102 -9.88 -34.12 -21.70
C PRO A 102 -10.75 -33.57 -20.54
N GLN A 103 -10.16 -33.21 -19.40
CA GLN A 103 -10.91 -32.77 -18.21
C GLN A 103 -11.60 -31.40 -18.39
N LEU A 104 -11.13 -30.55 -19.32
CA LEU A 104 -11.77 -29.26 -19.57
C LEU A 104 -13.12 -29.39 -20.29
N LEU A 105 -13.32 -30.46 -21.08
CA LEU A 105 -14.55 -30.67 -21.85
C LEU A 105 -15.69 -31.20 -20.98
N GLN A 106 -15.39 -31.99 -19.94
CA GLN A 106 -16.39 -32.47 -18.98
C GLN A 106 -16.91 -31.35 -18.06
N LEU A 107 -16.07 -30.38 -17.69
CA LEU A 107 -16.51 -29.25 -16.86
C LEU A 107 -17.46 -28.30 -17.62
N GLN A 108 -17.25 -28.14 -18.94
CA GLN A 108 -18.11 -27.31 -19.79
C GLN A 108 -19.47 -27.95 -20.07
N GLN A 109 -19.53 -29.29 -20.23
CA GLN A 109 -20.80 -30.01 -20.40
C GLN A 109 -21.65 -30.04 -19.12
N HIS A 110 -21.01 -30.02 -17.94
CA HIS A 110 -21.74 -30.01 -16.66
C HIS A 110 -22.38 -28.65 -16.34
N GLN A 111 -21.82 -27.53 -16.84
CA GLN A 111 -22.41 -26.20 -16.66
C GLN A 111 -23.59 -25.93 -17.61
N HIS A 112 -23.62 -26.53 -18.80
CA HIS A 112 -24.77 -26.41 -19.71
C HIS A 112 -26.00 -27.22 -19.28
N ARG A 113 -25.84 -28.29 -18.50
CA ARG A 113 -26.99 -29.06 -17.96
C ARG A 113 -27.73 -28.34 -16.83
N ARG A 114 -27.08 -27.47 -16.05
CA ARG A 114 -27.75 -26.75 -14.94
C ARG A 114 -28.69 -25.63 -15.37
N HIS A 115 -28.61 -25.15 -16.61
CA HIS A 115 -29.45 -24.05 -17.10
C HIS A 115 -30.70 -24.49 -17.89
N ARG A 116 -30.93 -25.79 -18.10
CA ARG A 116 -32.11 -26.29 -18.85
C ARG A 116 -33.18 -27.00 -18.01
N GLU A 117 -33.00 -27.19 -16.70
CA GLU A 117 -33.96 -27.92 -15.85
C GLU A 117 -34.58 -27.09 -14.70
N GLN A 118 -34.72 -25.78 -14.85
CA GLN A 118 -35.59 -24.97 -14.01
C GLN A 118 -36.54 -24.17 -14.91
N PRO A 119 -37.63 -24.80 -15.40
CA PRO A 119 -38.92 -24.43 -14.84
C PRO A 119 -40.01 -25.52 -15.00
N ARG A 120 -40.01 -26.62 -14.23
CA ARG A 120 -41.16 -27.57 -14.19
C ARG A 120 -41.37 -28.32 -12.86
N LEU A 121 -41.17 -27.65 -11.72
CA LEU A 121 -41.54 -28.21 -10.41
C LEU A 121 -42.31 -27.21 -9.56
N LEU A 122 -43.44 -26.72 -10.07
CA LEU A 122 -44.38 -25.88 -9.31
C LEU A 122 -45.86 -26.29 -9.46
N GLN A 123 -46.16 -27.51 -9.89
CA GLN A 123 -47.53 -28.01 -9.92
C GLN A 123 -47.61 -29.50 -9.62
N ARG A 124 -47.69 -29.82 -8.33
CA ARG A 124 -48.43 -30.94 -7.70
C ARG A 124 -47.75 -31.23 -6.39
N LEU A 125 -48.46 -30.98 -5.30
CA LEU A 125 -48.54 -31.85 -4.13
C LEU A 125 -49.68 -31.29 -3.28
N GLN A 126 -50.87 -31.85 -3.51
CA GLN A 126 -51.96 -31.81 -2.55
C GLN A 126 -51.59 -32.72 -1.36
N HIS A 127 -52.05 -32.31 -0.17
CA HIS A 127 -51.78 -32.87 1.16
C HIS A 127 -51.76 -34.40 1.29
N PRO A 128 -50.99 -34.92 2.26
CA PRO A 128 -51.61 -35.37 3.51
C PRO A 128 -51.09 -34.61 4.75
N GLN A 129 -51.95 -34.45 5.75
CA GLN A 129 -51.64 -33.80 7.03
C GLN A 129 -50.56 -34.56 7.79
N LEU A 130 -49.45 -33.88 8.08
CA LEU A 130 -48.46 -34.31 9.08
C LEU A 130 -48.81 -33.69 10.45
N PRO A 131 -48.54 -34.41 11.55
CA PRO A 131 -48.76 -33.89 12.91
C PRO A 131 -47.91 -32.64 13.18
N PRO A 132 -48.39 -31.73 14.04
CA PRO A 132 -47.74 -30.45 14.28
C PRO A 132 -46.33 -30.65 14.86
N PRO A 133 -45.31 -29.97 14.30
CA PRO A 133 -43.95 -30.02 14.84
C PRO A 133 -43.93 -29.38 16.22
N GLN A 134 -43.42 -30.12 17.20
CA GLN A 134 -43.13 -29.60 18.53
C GLN A 134 -42.15 -28.42 18.42
N HIS A 135 -42.50 -27.31 19.08
CA HIS A 135 -41.70 -26.09 19.15
C HIS A 135 -40.31 -26.35 19.74
N GLN A 136 -39.34 -26.70 18.89
CA GLN A 136 -37.94 -26.39 19.17
C GLN A 136 -37.76 -24.88 18.99
N GLN A 137 -37.70 -24.17 20.10
CA GLN A 137 -37.31 -22.77 20.16
C GLN A 137 -35.96 -22.63 19.47
N GLN A 138 -35.97 -22.10 18.25
CA GLN A 138 -34.74 -21.63 17.63
C GLN A 138 -34.20 -20.49 18.51
N PRO A 139 -32.92 -20.53 18.92
CA PRO A 139 -32.34 -19.42 19.65
C PRO A 139 -32.46 -18.13 18.81
N PRO A 140 -32.70 -16.96 19.44
CA PRO A 140 -32.94 -15.73 18.72
C PRO A 140 -31.78 -15.44 17.76
N ARG A 141 -32.09 -15.22 16.48
CA ARG A 141 -31.17 -14.64 15.48
C ARG A 141 -30.88 -13.16 15.80
N GLN A 142 -30.45 -12.88 17.02
CA GLN A 142 -30.00 -11.55 17.46
C GLN A 142 -28.48 -11.39 17.36
N HIS A 143 -27.77 -12.39 16.83
CA HIS A 143 -26.38 -12.18 16.42
C HIS A 143 -26.33 -11.70 14.96
N GLN A 144 -25.82 -10.47 14.82
CA GLN A 144 -25.04 -10.01 13.68
C GLN A 144 -25.73 -9.23 12.56
N GLN A 145 -26.65 -8.32 12.91
CA GLN A 145 -26.71 -7.00 12.24
C GLN A 145 -25.98 -5.94 13.07
N GLN A 146 -24.79 -6.27 13.60
CA GLN A 146 -23.84 -5.21 13.89
C GLN A 146 -23.59 -4.53 12.55
N LEU A 147 -24.16 -3.34 12.39
CA LEU A 147 -23.85 -2.40 11.32
C LEU A 147 -22.32 -2.38 11.23
N LEU A 148 -21.76 -3.10 10.26
CA LEU A 148 -20.32 -3.24 10.10
C LEU A 148 -19.80 -1.82 9.88
N LYS A 149 -19.35 -1.18 10.97
CA LYS A 149 -18.70 0.13 10.90
C LYS A 149 -17.59 -0.06 9.87
N GLN A 150 -17.69 0.66 8.76
CA GLN A 150 -16.69 0.53 7.71
C GLN A 150 -15.32 0.76 8.35
N PRO A 151 -14.34 -0.11 8.07
CA PRO A 151 -13.00 0.08 8.59
C PRO A 151 -12.54 1.48 8.19
N GLN A 152 -12.28 2.34 9.17
CA GLN A 152 -11.81 3.70 8.91
C GLN A 152 -10.49 3.58 8.17
N ARG A 153 -10.25 4.33 7.11
CA ARG A 153 -8.97 4.29 6.38
C ARG A 153 -8.25 5.60 6.65
N GLN A 154 -7.48 5.64 7.74
CA GLN A 154 -6.85 6.86 8.23
C GLN A 154 -5.33 6.78 8.12
N LEU A 155 -4.72 7.90 7.78
CA LEU A 155 -3.27 8.10 7.79
C LEU A 155 -2.90 9.03 8.95
N HIS A 156 -1.73 8.82 9.52
CA HIS A 156 -1.14 9.71 10.51
C HIS A 156 -0.39 10.84 9.80
N LEU A 157 -0.75 12.09 10.11
CA LEU A 157 -0.03 13.26 9.61
C LEU A 157 1.21 13.52 10.46
N VAL A 158 2.28 14.05 9.86
CA VAL A 158 3.52 14.37 10.58
C VAL A 158 3.31 15.50 11.59
N GLU A 159 2.52 16.50 11.24
CA GLU A 159 2.12 17.60 12.13
C GLU A 159 1.18 17.18 13.26
N GLY A 160 0.79 15.90 13.28
CA GLY A 160 -0.11 15.32 14.27
C GLY A 160 -1.54 15.15 13.74
N GLY A 161 -2.30 14.33 14.48
CA GLY A 161 -3.66 13.97 14.10
C GLY A 161 -3.73 12.85 13.04
N ARG A 162 -4.96 12.58 12.61
CA ARG A 162 -5.29 11.54 11.63
C ARG A 162 -6.18 12.12 10.55
N ARG A 163 -5.97 11.68 9.31
CA ARG A 163 -6.78 12.10 8.16
C ARG A 163 -7.32 10.88 7.43
N HIS A 164 -8.60 10.91 7.10
CA HIS A 164 -9.18 9.86 6.25
C HIS A 164 -8.58 9.93 4.85
N ILE A 165 -8.30 8.78 4.22
CA ILE A 165 -7.64 8.70 2.91
C ILE A 165 -8.36 9.53 1.83
N LYS A 166 -9.69 9.53 1.87
CA LYS A 166 -10.57 10.33 0.99
C LYS A 166 -10.40 11.86 1.13
N ASN A 167 -9.83 12.32 2.25
CA ASN A 167 -9.65 13.74 2.55
C ASN A 167 -8.18 14.16 2.39
N LEU A 168 -7.28 13.25 1.97
CA LEU A 168 -5.89 13.58 1.72
C LEU A 168 -5.77 14.59 0.58
N LYS A 169 -4.84 15.51 0.74
CA LYS A 169 -4.52 16.54 -0.25
C LYS A 169 -3.08 16.40 -0.69
N VAL A 170 -2.77 16.90 -1.88
CA VAL A 170 -1.38 17.04 -2.33
C VAL A 170 -0.63 17.94 -1.35
N GLY A 171 0.59 17.55 -0.99
CA GLY A 171 1.42 18.23 0.00
C GLY A 171 1.16 17.83 1.46
N ASP A 172 0.12 17.03 1.75
CA ASP A 172 -0.07 16.49 3.11
C ASP A 172 1.16 15.65 3.50
N LYS A 173 1.81 16.02 4.60
CA LYS A 173 2.94 15.28 5.19
C LYS A 173 2.44 14.15 6.07
N ILE A 174 2.89 12.93 5.81
CA ILE A 174 2.44 11.71 6.47
C ILE A 174 3.61 10.90 7.01
N TRP A 175 3.32 10.03 7.97
CA TRP A 175 4.25 8.98 8.37
C TRP A 175 4.20 7.81 7.38
N SER A 176 5.37 7.35 6.96
CA SER A 176 5.56 6.22 6.06
C SER A 176 6.75 5.37 6.50
N ILE A 177 7.17 4.41 5.66
CA ILE A 177 8.36 3.59 5.89
C ILE A 177 9.37 3.73 4.77
N ASN A 178 10.65 3.62 5.13
CA ASN A 178 11.72 3.45 4.18
C ASN A 178 11.62 2.07 3.50
N ASP A 179 11.85 2.00 2.19
CA ASP A 179 11.68 0.79 1.39
C ASP A 179 12.81 -0.25 1.59
N HIS A 180 13.94 0.18 2.15
CA HIS A 180 15.09 -0.67 2.46
C HIS A 180 15.17 -1.02 3.95
N SER A 181 15.11 -0.02 4.84
CA SER A 181 15.26 -0.23 6.29
C SER A 181 13.94 -0.54 6.98
N TYR A 182 12.79 -0.26 6.35
CA TYR A 182 11.46 -0.32 6.96
C TYR A 182 11.31 0.56 8.21
N GLU A 183 12.23 1.50 8.41
CA GLU A 183 12.16 2.49 9.49
C GLU A 183 11.12 3.55 9.17
N LEU A 184 10.57 4.17 10.23
CA LEU A 184 9.60 5.24 10.13
C LEU A 184 10.24 6.50 9.53
N ILE A 185 9.63 7.06 8.49
CA ILE A 185 10.09 8.29 7.83
C ILE A 185 8.94 9.26 7.59
N GLU A 186 9.26 10.54 7.44
CA GLU A 186 8.36 11.53 6.86
C GLU A 186 8.27 11.33 5.35
N ASP A 187 7.05 11.34 4.82
CA ASP A 187 6.74 11.26 3.40
C ASP A 187 5.61 12.25 3.07
N GLU A 188 5.32 12.43 1.79
CA GLU A 188 4.38 13.43 1.33
C GLU A 188 3.48 12.90 0.24
N ILE A 189 2.21 13.32 0.25
CA ILE A 189 1.26 13.01 -0.83
C ILE A 189 1.60 13.86 -2.06
N VAL A 190 1.92 13.20 -3.16
CA VAL A 190 2.25 13.83 -4.45
C VAL A 190 1.00 14.02 -5.31
N LEU A 191 0.14 13.01 -5.36
CA LEU A 191 -0.99 12.94 -6.28
C LEU A 191 -2.02 11.93 -5.80
N MET A 192 -3.31 12.15 -6.05
CA MET A 192 -4.32 11.09 -5.96
C MET A 192 -4.43 10.36 -7.32
N MET A 193 -3.91 9.14 -7.42
CA MET A 193 -3.91 8.40 -8.70
C MET A 193 -5.30 7.88 -9.08
N HIS A 194 -6.08 7.48 -8.09
CA HIS A 194 -7.39 6.88 -8.27
C HIS A 194 -8.30 7.30 -7.11
N ASN A 195 -9.50 7.75 -7.43
CA ASN A 195 -10.49 8.24 -6.47
C ASN A 195 -11.88 7.77 -6.90
N GLU A 196 -12.32 6.62 -6.40
CA GLU A 196 -13.64 6.06 -6.72
C GLU A 196 -14.46 5.97 -5.43
N PRO A 197 -15.05 7.09 -4.95
CA PRO A 197 -15.72 7.15 -3.65
C PRO A 197 -17.00 6.31 -3.59
N ASN A 198 -17.61 6.04 -4.74
CA ASN A 198 -18.91 5.38 -4.84
C ASN A 198 -18.83 3.89 -5.20
N GLU A 199 -17.67 3.39 -5.64
CA GLU A 199 -17.49 2.01 -6.07
C GLU A 199 -17.57 1.03 -4.90
N LYS A 200 -18.31 -0.07 -5.06
CA LYS A 200 -18.34 -1.17 -4.08
C LYS A 200 -17.23 -2.16 -4.41
N VAL A 201 -16.26 -2.26 -3.51
CA VAL A 201 -15.06 -3.09 -3.71
C VAL A 201 -14.94 -4.11 -2.58
N MET A 202 -14.44 -5.30 -2.92
CA MET A 202 -14.08 -6.31 -1.93
C MET A 202 -12.69 -6.04 -1.37
N PHE A 203 -12.61 -5.94 -0.05
CA PHE A 203 -11.38 -5.73 0.69
C PHE A 203 -11.07 -6.94 1.58
N TYR A 204 -9.78 -7.26 1.68
CA TYR A 204 -9.22 -8.06 2.75
C TYR A 204 -9.02 -7.15 3.95
N THR A 205 -9.65 -7.49 5.07
CA THR A 205 -9.53 -6.79 6.34
C THR A 205 -8.65 -7.61 7.27
N PHE A 206 -7.57 -7.00 7.73
CA PHE A 206 -6.62 -7.58 8.65
C PHE A 206 -6.84 -6.96 10.02
N GLN A 207 -6.80 -7.79 11.05
CA GLN A 207 -6.75 -7.35 12.45
C GLN A 207 -5.42 -7.81 13.04
N SER A 208 -4.79 -6.95 13.80
CA SER A 208 -3.56 -7.25 14.54
C SER A 208 -3.87 -7.57 16.00
N VAL A 209 -2.97 -8.28 16.66
CA VAL A 209 -3.06 -8.55 18.11
C VAL A 209 -3.01 -7.27 18.96
N GLU A 210 -2.41 -6.20 18.44
CA GLU A 210 -2.37 -4.88 19.08
C GLU A 210 -3.64 -4.05 18.84
N GLY A 211 -4.68 -4.64 18.23
CA GLY A 211 -5.99 -4.01 18.02
C GLY A 211 -6.05 -3.07 16.81
N GLY A 212 -4.97 -2.95 16.04
CA GLY A 212 -4.98 -2.26 14.74
C GLY A 212 -5.78 -3.06 13.71
N GLN A 213 -6.64 -2.39 12.96
CA GLN A 213 -7.41 -2.96 11.85
C GLN A 213 -7.16 -2.14 10.60
N PHE A 214 -6.93 -2.78 9.45
CA PHE A 214 -6.82 -2.09 8.16
C PHE A 214 -7.35 -2.98 7.03
N CYS A 215 -7.68 -2.38 5.89
CA CYS A 215 -8.26 -3.11 4.77
C CYS A 215 -7.66 -2.68 3.43
N LEU A 216 -7.48 -3.65 2.52
CA LEU A 216 -6.88 -3.46 1.20
C LEU A 216 -7.54 -4.34 0.14
N THR A 217 -7.45 -3.94 -1.12
CA THR A 217 -7.90 -4.79 -2.23
C THR A 217 -6.98 -6.00 -2.36
N GLY A 218 -7.51 -7.14 -2.84
CA GLY A 218 -6.74 -8.40 -2.88
C GLY A 218 -5.42 -8.31 -3.66
N SER A 219 -5.37 -7.49 -4.70
CA SER A 219 -4.17 -7.27 -5.53
C SER A 219 -3.16 -6.29 -4.93
N HIS A 220 -3.47 -5.62 -3.82
CA HIS A 220 -2.59 -4.60 -3.26
C HIS A 220 -1.34 -5.22 -2.62
N ASN A 221 -0.16 -4.62 -2.82
CA ASN A 221 1.06 -5.16 -2.24
C ASN A 221 1.29 -4.62 -0.82
N ILE A 222 1.63 -5.51 0.11
CA ILE A 222 1.88 -5.21 1.52
C ILE A 222 3.27 -5.74 1.88
N PRO A 223 4.14 -4.94 2.51
CA PRO A 223 5.34 -5.45 3.14
C PRO A 223 4.95 -6.25 4.40
N VAL A 224 5.29 -7.53 4.43
CA VAL A 224 5.08 -8.41 5.58
C VAL A 224 6.37 -9.07 5.97
N PHE A 225 6.56 -9.28 7.27
CA PHE A 225 7.66 -10.09 7.76
C PHE A 225 7.27 -11.57 7.66
N ASP A 226 7.93 -12.27 6.74
CA ASP A 226 7.77 -13.70 6.50
C ASP A 226 8.58 -14.44 7.57
N THR A 227 7.86 -15.01 8.54
CA THR A 227 8.44 -15.70 9.69
C THR A 227 9.23 -16.96 9.29
N ILE A 228 8.83 -17.62 8.19
CA ILE A 228 9.51 -18.83 7.69
C ILE A 228 10.86 -18.45 7.06
N ARG A 229 10.89 -17.35 6.30
CA ARG A 229 12.11 -16.88 5.63
C ARG A 229 12.93 -15.91 6.48
N ASN A 230 12.43 -15.54 7.64
CA ASN A 230 13.01 -14.56 8.56
C ASN A 230 13.42 -13.25 7.87
N LYS A 231 12.54 -12.72 7.02
CA LYS A 231 12.80 -11.47 6.27
C LYS A 231 11.51 -10.76 5.86
N VAL A 232 11.61 -9.46 5.61
CA VAL A 232 10.51 -8.72 5.00
C VAL A 232 10.37 -9.09 3.53
N THR A 233 9.14 -9.33 3.09
CA THR A 233 8.78 -9.62 1.70
C THR A 233 7.54 -8.84 1.30
N MET A 234 7.44 -8.51 0.02
CA MET A 234 6.21 -7.95 -0.55
C MET A 234 5.27 -9.08 -0.93
N LYS A 235 4.07 -9.11 -0.35
CA LYS A 235 2.99 -10.03 -0.72
C LYS A 235 1.76 -9.27 -1.18
N ARG A 236 0.92 -9.92 -2.00
CA ARG A 236 -0.43 -9.44 -2.27
C ARG A 236 -1.30 -9.63 -1.03
N ALA A 237 -2.25 -8.74 -0.79
CA ALA A 237 -3.18 -8.84 0.33
C ALA A 237 -3.90 -10.20 0.36
N ASP A 238 -4.34 -10.71 -0.79
CA ASP A 238 -4.99 -12.02 -0.89
C ASP A 238 -4.09 -13.24 -0.66
N SER A 239 -2.78 -13.01 -0.54
CA SER A 239 -1.76 -14.04 -0.35
C SER A 239 -1.10 -13.96 1.04
N VAL A 240 -1.50 -13.01 1.89
CA VAL A 240 -1.05 -12.91 3.28
C VAL A 240 -1.74 -13.97 4.12
N THR A 241 -0.99 -14.60 5.02
CA THR A 241 -1.52 -15.64 5.92
C THR A 241 -1.35 -15.24 7.38
N MET A 242 -1.99 -15.99 8.29
CA MET A 242 -1.87 -15.79 9.74
C MET A 242 -0.45 -16.00 10.29
N GLN A 243 0.44 -16.65 9.53
CA GLN A 243 1.85 -16.85 9.90
C GLN A 243 2.72 -15.62 9.57
N ASP A 244 2.23 -14.73 8.72
CA ASP A 244 2.92 -13.48 8.41
C ASP A 244 2.75 -12.48 9.55
N ARG A 245 3.69 -11.54 9.65
CA ARG A 245 3.58 -10.39 10.55
C ARG A 245 3.51 -9.09 9.77
N LEU A 246 2.63 -8.20 10.20
CA LEU A 246 2.46 -6.86 9.63
C LEU A 246 3.59 -5.96 10.08
N ILE A 247 3.94 -4.97 9.27
CA ILE A 247 4.86 -3.90 9.68
C ILE A 247 4.03 -2.71 10.16
N MET A 248 4.18 -2.36 11.43
CA MET A 248 3.48 -1.27 12.09
C MET A 248 4.48 -0.35 12.81
N PHE A 249 4.56 0.93 12.41
CA PHE A 249 5.54 1.88 12.94
C PHE A 249 6.97 1.32 13.05
N GLY A 250 7.43 0.61 12.01
CA GLY A 250 8.76 -0.02 11.97
C GLY A 250 8.95 -1.27 12.84
N LYS A 251 7.87 -1.81 13.43
CA LYS A 251 7.88 -3.05 14.21
C LYS A 251 7.06 -4.14 13.52
N THR A 252 7.34 -5.40 13.85
CA THR A 252 6.54 -6.53 13.35
C THR A 252 5.44 -6.88 14.35
N VAL A 253 4.20 -7.05 13.87
CA VAL A 253 3.03 -7.34 14.70
C VAL A 253 2.27 -8.53 14.14
N GLU A 254 1.80 -9.41 15.02
CA GLU A 254 1.04 -10.60 14.63
C GLU A 254 -0.36 -10.27 14.13
N ILE A 255 -0.80 -11.03 13.14
CA ILE A 255 -2.17 -10.96 12.60
C ILE A 255 -3.05 -11.84 13.48
N SER A 256 -4.14 -11.26 14.00
CA SER A 256 -5.13 -11.95 14.82
C SER A 256 -6.35 -12.41 14.00
N ASN A 257 -6.64 -11.77 12.87
CA ASN A 257 -7.72 -12.17 11.98
C ASN A 257 -7.51 -11.66 10.54
N ILE A 258 -7.96 -12.44 9.55
CA ILE A 258 -8.08 -12.03 8.14
C ILE A 258 -9.51 -12.35 7.70
N SER A 259 -10.25 -11.33 7.27
CA SER A 259 -11.63 -11.49 6.78
C SER A 259 -11.84 -10.74 5.46
N LEU A 260 -12.94 -11.05 4.78
CA LEU A 260 -13.37 -10.35 3.58
C LEU A 260 -14.53 -9.41 3.93
N THR A 261 -14.43 -8.17 3.47
CA THR A 261 -15.46 -7.14 3.68
C THR A 261 -15.72 -6.40 2.39
N ILE A 262 -16.99 -6.22 2.02
CA ILE A 262 -17.37 -5.32 0.93
C ILE A 262 -17.53 -3.93 1.52
N SER A 263 -16.80 -2.95 0.99
CA SER A 263 -16.88 -1.54 1.41
C SER A 263 -17.02 -0.64 0.19
N GLN A 264 -17.63 0.51 0.40
CA GLN A 264 -17.71 1.56 -0.61
C GLN A 264 -16.45 2.42 -0.58
N GLY A 265 -16.03 2.90 -1.75
CA GLY A 265 -14.90 3.81 -1.89
C GLY A 265 -13.58 3.08 -2.06
N PHE A 266 -12.75 3.48 -3.01
CA PHE A 266 -11.34 3.09 -3.12
C PHE A 266 -10.48 4.28 -3.55
N TYR A 267 -9.31 4.43 -2.91
CA TYR A 267 -8.43 5.59 -3.08
C TYR A 267 -6.99 5.09 -3.19
N ALA A 268 -6.20 5.69 -4.10
CA ALA A 268 -4.81 5.34 -4.33
C ALA A 268 -3.92 6.58 -4.37
N PRO A 269 -3.52 7.14 -3.22
CA PRO A 269 -2.56 8.23 -3.19
C PRO A 269 -1.17 7.73 -3.63
N LEU A 270 -0.46 8.57 -4.39
CA LEU A 270 0.95 8.45 -4.71
C LEU A 270 1.74 9.29 -3.72
N THR A 271 2.79 8.70 -3.15
CA THR A 271 3.73 9.38 -2.25
C THR A 271 5.13 9.49 -2.87
N LEU A 272 6.04 10.23 -2.24
CA LEU A 272 7.42 10.37 -2.71
C LEU A 272 8.20 9.06 -2.60
N THR A 273 7.93 8.25 -1.57
CA THR A 273 8.62 6.97 -1.38
C THR A 273 7.86 5.76 -1.92
N GLY A 274 6.57 5.93 -2.26
CA GLY A 274 5.70 4.86 -2.74
C GLY A 274 5.27 3.84 -1.67
N TYR A 275 5.34 4.25 -0.41
CA TYR A 275 4.72 3.57 0.72
C TYR A 275 3.83 4.56 1.46
N LEU A 276 2.84 4.04 2.19
CA LEU A 276 2.05 4.81 3.13
C LEU A 276 1.74 3.96 4.37
N MET A 277 1.31 4.62 5.45
CA MET A 277 0.85 3.94 6.65
C MET A 277 -0.66 4.16 6.86
N VAL A 278 -1.45 3.10 6.68
CA VAL A 278 -2.91 3.13 6.86
C VAL A 278 -3.26 2.42 8.16
N ASN A 279 -3.89 3.15 9.09
CA ASN A 279 -4.21 2.67 10.44
C ASN A 279 -3.01 1.98 11.11
N ASN A 280 -1.85 2.64 11.04
CA ASN A 280 -0.58 2.18 11.60
C ASN A 280 0.08 1.04 10.86
N VAL A 281 -0.50 0.51 9.77
CA VAL A 281 0.09 -0.57 8.98
C VAL A 281 0.71 -0.03 7.71
N SER A 282 1.97 -0.41 7.46
CA SER A 282 2.69 -0.05 6.26
C SER A 282 2.15 -0.79 5.05
N THR A 283 1.91 -0.07 3.95
CA THR A 283 1.41 -0.61 2.69
C THR A 283 2.18 0.03 1.54
N SER A 284 2.40 -0.72 0.45
CA SER A 284 2.87 -0.10 -0.79
C SER A 284 1.75 0.73 -1.39
N ILE A 285 2.04 1.77 -2.18
CA ILE A 285 0.99 2.44 -2.98
C ILE A 285 0.59 1.62 -4.22
N PHE A 286 1.35 0.57 -4.55
CA PHE A 286 1.22 -0.18 -5.80
C PHE A 286 0.49 -1.51 -5.63
N SER A 287 -0.38 -1.82 -6.59
CA SER A 287 -1.00 -3.14 -6.75
C SER A 287 -0.17 -4.06 -7.66
N SER A 288 -0.25 -5.37 -7.44
CA SER A 288 0.33 -6.40 -8.30
C SER A 288 -0.23 -6.39 -9.73
N ASN A 289 -1.33 -5.67 -9.98
CA ASN A 289 -1.92 -5.52 -11.31
C ASN A 289 -0.94 -4.91 -12.33
N TYR A 290 0.07 -4.17 -11.86
CA TYR A 290 1.08 -3.62 -12.74
C TYR A 290 2.08 -4.66 -13.31
N LYS A 291 2.05 -5.92 -12.85
CA LYS A 291 2.93 -7.02 -13.33
C LYS A 291 4.41 -6.61 -13.41
N ALA A 292 4.87 -5.81 -12.45
CA ALA A 292 6.21 -5.26 -12.34
C ALA A 292 6.65 -5.27 -10.88
N SER A 293 7.97 -5.27 -10.63
CA SER A 293 8.50 -5.20 -9.26
C SER A 293 8.20 -3.84 -8.62
N SER A 294 8.20 -3.76 -7.28
CA SER A 294 8.04 -2.48 -6.57
C SER A 294 9.08 -1.45 -7.02
N ALA A 295 10.37 -1.83 -7.06
CA ALA A 295 11.46 -0.96 -7.51
C ALA A 295 11.26 -0.45 -8.96
N THR A 296 10.75 -1.31 -9.83
CA THR A 296 10.38 -0.93 -11.20
C THR A 296 9.31 0.15 -11.21
N LEU A 297 8.26 0.01 -10.38
CA LEU A 297 7.18 0.98 -10.32
C LEU A 297 7.64 2.30 -9.72
N GLN A 298 8.45 2.28 -8.66
CA GLN A 298 9.05 3.50 -8.10
C GLN A 298 9.75 4.32 -9.19
N LEU A 299 10.50 3.64 -10.07
CA LEU A 299 11.22 4.29 -11.16
C LEU A 299 10.29 4.81 -12.27
N VAL A 300 9.21 4.10 -12.58
CA VAL A 300 8.20 4.55 -13.55
C VAL A 300 7.52 5.84 -13.11
N PHE A 301 7.28 5.98 -11.80
CA PHE A 301 6.65 7.17 -11.22
C PHE A 301 7.65 8.28 -10.84
N LEU A 302 8.96 8.06 -11.02
CA LEU A 302 10.00 9.06 -10.75
C LEU A 302 9.82 10.37 -11.52
N PRO A 303 9.45 10.38 -12.83
CA PRO A 303 9.23 11.64 -13.56
C PRO A 303 8.16 12.54 -12.93
N ILE A 304 7.05 11.97 -12.43
CA ILE A 304 6.01 12.73 -11.74
C ILE A 304 6.58 13.39 -10.48
N ARG A 305 7.37 12.65 -9.69
CA ARG A 305 7.98 13.16 -8.45
C ARG A 305 9.01 14.26 -8.72
N ILE A 306 9.82 14.10 -9.77
CA ILE A 306 10.76 15.13 -10.21
C ILE A 306 10.01 16.40 -10.61
N TYR A 307 8.96 16.27 -11.44
CA TYR A 307 8.14 17.41 -11.85
C TYR A 307 7.47 18.11 -10.65
N TYR A 308 6.96 17.32 -9.70
CA TYR A 308 6.39 17.82 -8.46
C TYR A 308 7.40 18.65 -7.64
N HIS A 309 8.62 18.15 -7.46
CA HIS A 309 9.66 18.88 -6.73
C HIS A 309 10.13 20.14 -7.46
N ILE A 310 10.37 20.07 -8.76
CA ILE A 310 10.84 21.22 -9.56
C ILE A 310 9.81 22.34 -9.52
N THR A 311 8.53 22.03 -9.72
CA THR A 311 7.48 23.04 -9.73
C THR A 311 7.28 23.69 -8.36
N ARG A 312 7.32 22.93 -7.26
CA ARG A 312 7.28 23.51 -5.90
C ARG A 312 8.53 24.33 -5.58
N TRP A 313 9.69 23.93 -6.09
CA TRP A 313 10.92 24.72 -5.94
C TRP A 313 10.82 26.08 -6.67
N ILE A 314 10.23 26.11 -7.87
CA ILE A 314 10.08 27.34 -8.67
C ILE A 314 8.94 28.23 -8.15
N TYR A 315 7.77 27.65 -7.87
CA TYR A 315 6.52 28.37 -7.56
C TYR A 315 6.16 28.40 -6.08
N GLY A 316 6.96 27.76 -5.21
CA GLY A 316 6.81 27.72 -3.76
C GLY A 316 6.17 26.44 -3.23
N ASP A 317 6.41 26.13 -1.96
CA ASP A 317 6.00 24.88 -1.30
C ASP A 317 4.48 24.65 -1.27
N LYS A 318 3.65 25.68 -1.47
CA LYS A 318 2.19 25.54 -1.50
C LYS A 318 1.65 25.28 -2.91
N TYR A 319 2.49 25.30 -3.94
CA TYR A 319 2.08 25.07 -5.31
C TYR A 319 1.71 23.60 -5.52
N ASN A 320 0.50 23.36 -6.04
CA ASN A 320 0.06 22.03 -6.45
C ASN A 320 0.07 21.97 -7.99
N PRO A 321 1.03 21.23 -8.61
CA PRO A 321 1.10 21.11 -10.06
C PRO A 321 0.03 20.19 -10.67
N PHE A 322 -0.76 19.51 -9.84
CA PHE A 322 -1.77 18.55 -10.29
C PHE A 322 -3.17 19.01 -9.90
N VAL A 323 -4.09 19.02 -10.87
CA VAL A 323 -5.50 19.30 -10.61
C VAL A 323 -6.09 18.15 -9.78
N GLU A 324 -6.68 18.46 -8.63
CA GLU A 324 -7.39 17.46 -7.84
C GLU A 324 -8.64 17.00 -8.58
N ILE A 325 -8.71 15.71 -8.89
CA ILE A 325 -9.91 15.09 -9.46
C ILE A 325 -10.90 14.75 -8.35
N GLN A 326 -12.17 15.06 -8.57
CA GLN A 326 -13.23 14.74 -7.60
C GLN A 326 -13.59 13.26 -7.60
N GLU A 327 -13.53 12.60 -8.76
CA GLU A 327 -13.85 11.19 -8.97
C GLU A 327 -13.10 10.67 -10.21
N GLY A 328 -12.80 9.38 -10.24
CA GLY A 328 -12.16 8.69 -11.35
C GLY A 328 -10.66 8.41 -11.19
N LEU A 329 -10.07 7.98 -12.30
CA LEU A 329 -8.63 7.78 -12.46
C LEU A 329 -7.98 9.07 -12.98
N HIS A 330 -6.88 9.49 -12.36
CA HIS A 330 -6.17 10.70 -12.79
C HIS A 330 -5.65 10.55 -14.23
N PRO A 331 -5.70 11.59 -15.08
CA PRO A 331 -5.20 11.51 -16.46
C PRO A 331 -3.76 10.99 -16.56
N ILE A 332 -2.90 11.38 -15.62
CA ILE A 332 -1.53 10.86 -15.54
C ILE A 332 -1.55 9.34 -15.26
N SER A 333 -2.37 8.88 -14.32
CA SER A 333 -2.52 7.45 -14.04
C SER A 333 -3.12 6.67 -15.20
N HIS A 334 -4.04 7.28 -15.97
CA HIS A 334 -4.56 6.73 -17.22
C HIS A 334 -3.42 6.56 -18.24
N PHE A 335 -2.63 7.60 -18.47
CA PHE A 335 -1.46 7.56 -19.35
C PHE A 335 -0.50 6.43 -18.96
N TYR A 336 -0.16 6.29 -17.68
CA TYR A 336 0.72 5.20 -17.22
C TYR A 336 0.12 3.82 -17.43
N LYS A 337 -1.19 3.67 -17.23
CA LYS A 337 -1.91 2.41 -17.47
C LYS A 337 -1.88 2.03 -18.96
N GLU A 338 -2.13 2.98 -19.84
CA GLU A 338 -2.08 2.78 -21.30
C GLU A 338 -0.66 2.48 -21.79
N GLN A 339 0.33 3.24 -21.31
CA GLN A 339 1.71 3.07 -21.71
C GLN A 339 2.41 1.92 -20.97
N GLN A 340 1.74 1.21 -20.05
CA GLN A 340 2.35 0.18 -19.20
C GLN A 340 3.04 -0.94 -20.00
N ALA A 341 2.50 -1.31 -21.17
CA ALA A 341 3.14 -2.31 -22.04
C ALA A 341 4.46 -1.79 -22.63
N LYS A 342 4.45 -0.55 -23.14
CA LYS A 342 5.65 0.11 -23.68
C LYS A 342 6.68 0.35 -22.59
N ILE A 343 6.26 0.90 -21.45
CA ILE A 343 7.10 1.11 -20.28
C ILE A 343 7.76 -0.21 -19.85
N ARG A 344 7.00 -1.32 -19.76
CA ARG A 344 7.57 -2.64 -19.44
C ARG A 344 8.56 -3.14 -20.49
N PHE A 345 8.33 -2.87 -21.77
CA PHE A 345 9.29 -3.18 -22.82
C PHE A 345 10.57 -2.36 -22.65
N LEU A 346 10.45 -1.05 -22.42
CA LEU A 346 11.58 -0.14 -22.20
C LEU A 346 12.41 -0.55 -20.97
N LEU A 347 11.76 -0.99 -19.90
CA LEU A 347 12.42 -1.47 -18.66
C LEU A 347 13.18 -2.78 -18.82
N LYS A 348 12.92 -3.54 -19.90
CA LYS A 348 13.68 -4.77 -20.23
C LYS A 348 14.90 -4.50 -21.10
N LEU A 349 15.09 -3.28 -21.59
CA LEU A 349 16.24 -2.94 -22.40
C LEU A 349 17.53 -2.95 -21.57
N PRO A 350 18.70 -3.21 -22.20
CA PRO A 350 19.98 -3.18 -21.50
C PRO A 350 20.20 -1.83 -20.81
N LYS A 351 20.85 -1.87 -19.63
CA LYS A 351 21.14 -0.69 -18.79
C LYS A 351 21.63 0.58 -19.54
N PRO A 352 22.56 0.52 -20.53
CA PRO A 352 23.01 1.73 -21.20
C PRO A 352 21.92 2.44 -22.02
N PHE A 353 20.92 1.71 -22.54
CA PHE A 353 19.80 2.32 -23.26
C PHE A 353 18.74 2.87 -22.30
N PHE A 354 18.65 2.26 -21.14
CA PHE A 354 17.61 2.54 -20.17
C PHE A 354 17.68 3.95 -19.59
N SER A 355 18.88 4.45 -19.24
CA SER A 355 19.06 5.82 -18.75
C SER A 355 18.68 6.87 -19.80
N THR A 356 19.12 6.69 -21.04
CA THR A 356 18.80 7.59 -22.16
C THR A 356 17.29 7.64 -22.42
N ILE A 357 16.64 6.48 -22.37
CA ILE A 357 15.18 6.36 -22.54
C ILE A 357 14.44 7.03 -21.39
N ILE A 358 14.89 6.88 -20.14
CA ILE A 358 14.29 7.59 -19.01
C ILE A 358 14.41 9.10 -19.20
N ILE A 359 15.57 9.61 -19.59
CA ILE A 359 15.78 11.05 -19.82
C ILE A 359 14.83 11.55 -20.91
N VAL A 360 14.79 10.87 -22.07
CA VAL A 360 13.87 11.22 -23.16
C VAL A 360 12.41 11.18 -22.70
N PHE A 361 12.04 10.18 -21.89
CA PHE A 361 10.69 10.06 -21.35
C PHE A 361 10.35 11.16 -20.35
N ILE A 362 11.29 11.55 -19.49
CA ILE A 362 11.14 12.68 -18.56
C ILE A 362 10.94 13.97 -19.36
N LEU A 363 11.77 14.22 -20.37
CA LEU A 363 11.65 15.41 -21.22
C LEU A 363 10.32 15.44 -21.98
N TYR A 364 9.92 14.31 -22.57
CA TYR A 364 8.64 14.16 -23.25
C TYR A 364 7.45 14.38 -22.30
N PHE A 365 7.54 13.85 -21.08
CA PHE A 365 6.50 14.02 -20.06
C PHE A 365 6.38 15.47 -19.62
N ILE A 366 7.50 16.16 -19.38
CA ILE A 366 7.53 17.59 -19.05
C ILE A 366 6.91 18.40 -20.19
N GLN A 367 7.28 18.12 -21.44
CA GLN A 367 6.71 18.80 -22.63
C GLN A 367 5.19 18.62 -22.75
N LYS A 368 4.63 17.49 -22.28
CA LYS A 368 3.18 17.23 -22.34
C LYS A 368 2.40 17.88 -21.19
N LEU A 369 3.07 18.27 -20.11
CA LEU A 369 2.44 18.92 -18.97
C LEU A 369 2.52 20.46 -19.03
N THR A 370 3.54 21.01 -19.70
CA THR A 370 3.59 22.42 -20.10
C THR A 370 2.69 22.66 -21.31
#